data_AF-A0A8T4DBM9-F1
#
_entry.id   AF-A0A8T4DBM9-F1
#
_cell.length_a   1.000
_cell.length_b   1.000
_cell.length_c   1.000
_cell.angle_alpha   90.00
_cell.angle_beta   90.00
_cell.angle_gamma   90.00
#
_symmetry.space_group_name_H-M   'P 1'
#
loop_
_entity.id
_entity.type
_entity.pdbx_description
1 polymer ?
#
loop_
_entity_poly.entity_id
_entity_poly.type
_entity_poly.pdbx_seq_one_letter_code
_entity_poly.pdbx_strand_id
1 'polypeptide(L)'
;MPREHWGSQLGFLLAAIGSALGLGNVWRFPYVTGQNGGGAFLIPYVISLLLFGIPLAILEFAVGRHFKRSIVTAMRSIRRELIWVGIGAVLVSTIVLSYYLVITGWT
;
A
#
# COMPACT_ATOMS: atom_id res chain seq x y z
N MET A 1 -3.75 -2.54 27.27
CA MET A 1 -4.07 -1.15 26.87
C MET A 1 -5.12 -1.20 25.77
N PRO A 2 -6.23 -0.45 25.87
CA PRO A 2 -7.20 -0.32 24.79
C PRO A 2 -6.50 0.28 23.56
N ARG A 3 -6.77 -0.22 22.36
CA ARG A 3 -6.22 0.39 21.13
C ARG A 3 -7.04 1.62 20.78
N GLU A 4 -6.35 2.67 20.37
CA GLU A 4 -6.99 3.86 19.81
C GLU A 4 -7.72 3.52 18.52
N HIS A 5 -8.91 4.08 18.35
CA HIS A 5 -9.73 3.95 17.16
C HIS A 5 -9.81 5.30 16.48
N TRP A 6 -10.00 5.29 15.15
CA TRP A 6 -10.19 6.51 14.39
C TRP A 6 -11.45 7.24 14.85
N GLY A 7 -11.32 8.55 15.11
CA GLY A 7 -12.43 9.39 15.55
C GLY A 7 -13.54 9.57 14.50
N SER A 8 -13.25 9.33 13.21
CA SER A 8 -14.24 9.33 12.14
C SER A 8 -13.86 8.38 11.00
N GLN A 9 -14.87 7.80 10.34
CA GLN A 9 -14.67 6.97 9.15
C GLN A 9 -14.10 7.77 7.98
N LEU A 10 -14.51 9.04 7.85
CA LEU A 10 -13.97 9.95 6.83
C LEU A 10 -12.49 10.23 7.06
N GLY A 11 -12.06 10.45 8.32
CA GLY A 11 -10.65 10.65 8.65
C GLY A 11 -9.80 9.42 8.31
N PHE A 12 -10.30 8.22 8.60
CA PHE A 12 -9.66 6.98 8.19
C PHE A 12 -9.55 6.87 6.65
N LEU A 13 -10.65 7.14 5.94
CA LEU A 13 -10.69 7.04 4.49
C LEU A 13 -9.73 8.03 3.82
N LEU A 14 -9.70 9.28 4.29
CA LEU A 14 -8.80 10.31 3.77
C LEU A 14 -7.33 9.96 4.02
N ALA A 15 -7.00 9.43 5.21
CA ALA A 15 -5.65 8.96 5.51
C ALA A 15 -5.24 7.79 4.59
N ALA A 16 -6.16 6.85 4.33
CA ALA A 16 -5.91 5.73 3.41
C ALA A 16 -5.72 6.20 1.96
N ILE A 17 -6.55 7.13 1.48
CA ILE A 17 -6.43 7.70 0.13
C ILE A 17 -5.11 8.48 0.02
N GLY A 18 -4.77 9.31 1.01
CA GLY A 18 -3.51 10.06 1.03
C GLY A 18 -2.28 9.15 1.04
N SER A 19 -2.34 8.01 1.72
CA SER A 19 -1.28 6.99 1.68
C SER A 19 -1.17 6.29 0.32
N ALA A 20 -2.26 6.17 -0.43
CA ALA A 20 -2.29 5.48 -1.72
C ALA A 20 -1.88 6.39 -2.89
N LEU A 21 -2.12 7.69 -2.79
CA LEU A 21 -1.76 8.68 -3.79
C LEU A 21 -0.31 9.15 -3.58
N GLY A 22 0.62 8.65 -4.40
CA GLY A 22 2.03 9.06 -4.38
C GLY A 22 2.49 9.74 -5.66
N LEU A 23 3.77 10.16 -5.69
CA LEU A 23 4.43 10.71 -6.87
C LEU A 23 4.26 9.82 -8.10
N GLY A 24 4.30 8.49 -7.89
CA GLY A 24 4.05 7.47 -8.91
C GLY A 24 2.82 7.73 -9.78
N ASN A 25 1.70 8.15 -9.18
CA ASN A 25 0.47 8.43 -9.93
C ASN A 25 0.59 9.69 -10.79
N VAL A 26 1.39 10.66 -10.35
CA VAL A 26 1.55 11.96 -11.04
C VAL A 26 2.46 11.83 -12.25
N TRP A 27 3.56 11.08 -12.14
CA TRP A 27 4.60 11.06 -13.18
C TRP A 27 4.75 9.74 -13.94
N ARG A 28 4.63 8.59 -13.27
CA ARG A 28 5.00 7.28 -13.80
C ARG A 28 3.82 6.67 -14.53
N PHE A 29 2.63 6.80 -13.98
CA PHE A 29 1.41 6.37 -14.63
C PHE A 29 1.22 7.01 -16.02
N PRO A 30 1.24 8.35 -16.18
CA PRO A 30 1.10 8.96 -17.51
C PRO A 30 2.26 8.63 -18.44
N TYR A 31 3.50 8.55 -17.93
CA TYR A 31 4.66 8.15 -18.72
C TYR A 31 4.53 6.74 -19.29
N VAL A 32 4.22 5.76 -18.45
CA VAL A 32 4.05 4.36 -18.87
C VAL A 32 2.84 4.22 -19.80
N THR A 33 1.73 4.90 -19.49
CA THR A 33 0.55 4.91 -20.37
C THR A 33 0.90 5.47 -21.74
N GLY A 34 1.60 6.60 -21.80
CA GLY A 34 2.04 7.21 -23.05
C GLY A 34 2.95 6.31 -23.89
N GLN A 35 3.89 5.60 -23.26
CA GLN A 35 4.79 4.68 -23.97
C GLN A 35 4.13 3.38 -24.43
N ASN A 36 3.10 2.90 -23.72
CA ASN A 36 2.47 1.60 -23.99
C ASN A 36 1.17 1.71 -24.80
N GLY A 37 1.14 2.64 -25.78
CA GLY A 37 -0.01 2.79 -26.67
C GLY A 37 -1.12 3.69 -26.11
N GLY A 38 -0.80 4.60 -25.19
CA GLY A 38 -1.72 5.61 -24.66
C GLY A 38 -2.92 4.96 -23.98
N GLY A 39 -4.13 5.33 -24.44
CA GLY A 39 -5.39 4.82 -23.89
C GLY A 39 -5.55 3.30 -23.95
N ALA A 40 -4.90 2.62 -24.90
CA ALA A 40 -4.98 1.16 -25.02
C ALA A 40 -4.37 0.44 -23.80
N PHE A 41 -3.35 1.03 -23.16
CA PHE A 41 -2.73 0.50 -21.94
C PHE A 41 -3.72 0.41 -20.76
N LEU A 42 -4.78 1.23 -20.78
CA LEU A 42 -5.77 1.23 -19.70
C LEU A 42 -6.53 -0.10 -19.59
N ILE A 43 -6.66 -0.84 -20.69
CA ILE A 43 -7.37 -2.14 -20.70
C ILE A 43 -6.64 -3.17 -19.82
N PRO A 44 -5.37 -3.55 -20.10
CA PRO A 44 -4.64 -4.46 -19.22
C PRO A 44 -4.40 -3.87 -17.82
N TYR A 45 -4.26 -2.55 -17.71
CA TYR A 45 -4.16 -1.88 -16.40
C TYR A 45 -5.40 -2.11 -15.53
N VAL A 46 -6.61 -1.88 -16.05
CA VAL A 46 -7.85 -2.10 -15.30
C VAL A 46 -8.04 -3.59 -14.99
N ILE A 47 -7.73 -4.49 -15.94
CA ILE A 47 -7.82 -5.93 -15.68
C ILE A 47 -6.89 -6.35 -14.53
N SER A 48 -5.63 -5.91 -14.54
CA SER A 48 -4.69 -6.20 -13.46
C SER A 48 -5.09 -5.57 -12.13
N LEU A 49 -5.69 -4.37 -12.15
CA LEU A 49 -6.23 -3.71 -10.97
C LEU A 49 -7.38 -4.51 -10.35
N LEU A 50 -8.32 -5.01 -11.16
CA LEU A 50 -9.46 -5.81 -10.69
C LEU A 50 -9.02 -7.19 -10.19
N LEU A 51 -8.06 -7.83 -10.84
CA LEU A 51 -7.62 -9.19 -10.50
C LEU A 51 -6.62 -9.26 -9.36
N PHE A 52 -5.74 -8.27 -9.24
CA PHE A 52 -4.65 -8.29 -8.26
C PHE A 52 -4.71 -7.09 -7.32
N GLY A 53 -4.82 -5.87 -7.85
CA GLY A 53 -4.75 -4.66 -7.02
C GLY A 53 -5.83 -4.61 -5.94
N ILE A 54 -7.10 -4.71 -6.33
CA ILE A 54 -8.25 -4.64 -5.41
C ILE A 54 -8.25 -5.84 -4.45
N PRO A 55 -8.12 -7.10 -4.90
CA PRO A 55 -8.12 -8.24 -3.99
C PRO A 55 -6.98 -8.21 -2.96
N LEU A 56 -5.78 -7.79 -3.37
CA LEU A 56 -4.64 -7.66 -2.44
C LEU A 56 -4.87 -6.54 -1.42
N ALA A 57 -5.40 -5.39 -1.83
CA ALA A 57 -5.74 -4.32 -0.91
C ALA A 57 -6.80 -4.76 0.11
N ILE A 58 -7.86 -5.46 -0.34
CA ILE A 58 -8.89 -6.01 0.55
C ILE A 58 -8.27 -7.01 1.53
N LEU A 59 -7.38 -7.89 1.07
CA LEU A 59 -6.68 -8.86 1.90
C LEU A 59 -5.86 -8.15 2.99
N GLU A 60 -5.09 -7.12 2.64
CA GLU A 60 -4.29 -6.35 3.59
C GLU A 60 -5.17 -5.68 4.65
N PHE A 61 -6.25 -5.02 4.25
CA PHE A 61 -7.21 -4.41 5.18
C PHE A 61 -7.91 -5.44 6.06
N ALA A 62 -8.26 -6.62 5.52
CA ALA A 62 -8.89 -7.70 6.26
C ALA A 62 -7.95 -8.27 7.34
N VAL A 63 -6.68 -8.53 6.97
CA VAL A 63 -5.64 -8.97 7.91
C VAL A 63 -5.41 -7.93 9.01
N GLY A 64 -5.29 -6.65 8.64
CA GLY A 64 -5.14 -5.55 9.59
C GLY A 64 -6.30 -5.45 10.59
N ARG A 65 -7.55 -5.58 10.11
CA ARG A 65 -8.76 -5.55 10.96
C ARG A 65 -8.91 -6.80 11.83
N HIS A 66 -8.55 -7.97 11.33
CA HIS A 66 -8.71 -9.24 12.03
C HIS A 66 -7.67 -9.38 13.16
N PHE A 67 -6.39 -9.14 12.86
CA PHE A 67 -5.33 -9.33 13.85
C PHE A 67 -5.13 -8.12 14.76
N LYS A 68 -5.50 -6.90 14.33
CA LYS A 68 -5.33 -5.64 15.07
C LYS A 68 -3.94 -5.53 15.71
N ARG A 69 -2.89 -5.93 14.99
CA ARG A 69 -1.50 -6.03 15.44
C ARG A 69 -0.56 -5.46 14.37
N SER A 70 0.68 -5.17 14.75
CA SER A 70 1.72 -4.78 13.78
C SER A 70 1.96 -5.89 12.76
N ILE A 71 2.41 -5.55 11.56
CA ILE A 71 2.55 -6.50 10.45
C ILE A 71 3.40 -7.72 10.81
N VAL A 72 4.52 -7.54 11.54
CA VAL A 72 5.37 -8.64 12.01
C VAL A 72 4.60 -9.58 12.95
N THR A 73 3.84 -9.02 13.89
CA THR A 73 3.09 -9.79 14.87
C THR A 73 1.84 -10.44 14.25
N ALA A 74 1.20 -9.77 13.29
CA ALA A 74 0.07 -10.29 12.53
C ALA A 74 0.49 -11.50 11.66
N MET A 75 1.61 -11.39 10.97
CA MET A 75 2.17 -12.51 10.19
C MET A 75 2.56 -13.68 11.10
N ARG A 76 3.19 -13.40 12.25
CA ARG A 76 3.50 -14.41 13.28
C ARG A 76 2.26 -15.16 13.77
N SER A 77 1.13 -14.48 13.95
CA SER A 77 -0.11 -15.12 14.40
C SER A 77 -0.79 -15.96 13.34
N ILE A 78 -0.49 -15.77 12.05
CA ILE A 78 -0.94 -16.65 10.98
C ILE A 78 -0.07 -17.91 10.97
N ARG A 79 1.25 -17.75 10.83
CA ARG A 79 2.24 -18.83 10.92
C ARG A 79 3.57 -18.28 11.42
N ARG A 80 4.29 -19.05 12.24
CA ARG A 80 5.58 -18.62 12.82
C ARG A 80 6.63 -18.31 11.75
N GLU A 81 6.60 -19.02 10.63
CA GLU A 81 7.53 -18.83 9.50
C GLU A 81 7.29 -17.51 8.74
N LEU A 82 6.06 -16.98 8.77
CA LEU A 82 5.71 -15.73 8.07
C LEU A 82 6.25 -14.47 8.79
N ILE A 83 6.87 -14.62 9.97
CA ILE A 83 7.61 -13.54 10.63
C ILE A 83 8.58 -12.87 9.65
N TRP A 84 9.31 -13.66 8.85
CA TRP A 84 10.31 -13.14 7.92
C TRP A 84 9.70 -12.26 6.84
N VAL A 85 8.49 -12.59 6.38
CA VAL A 85 7.72 -11.76 5.44
C VAL A 85 7.35 -10.43 6.09
N GLY A 86 6.89 -10.45 7.34
CA GLY A 86 6.57 -9.24 8.10
C GLY A 86 7.79 -8.34 8.34
N ILE A 87 8.95 -8.92 8.67
CA ILE A 87 10.22 -8.18 8.85
C ILE A 87 10.68 -7.61 7.51
N GLY A 88 10.61 -8.40 6.44
CA GLY A 88 10.95 -7.96 5.09
C GLY A 88 10.11 -6.76 4.64
N ALA A 89 8.80 -6.79 4.89
CA ALA A 89 7.91 -5.68 4.57
C ALA A 89 8.34 -4.38 5.30
N VAL A 90 8.67 -4.47 6.60
CA VAL A 90 9.16 -3.31 7.37
C VAL A 90 10.48 -2.79 6.81
N LEU A 91 11.44 -3.66 6.52
CA LEU A 91 12.73 -3.28 5.95
C LEU A 91 12.58 -2.58 4.60
N VAL A 92 11.75 -3.14 3.70
CA VAL A 92 11.46 -2.53 2.40
C VAL A 92 10.84 -1.15 2.59
N SER A 93 9.85 -1.01 3.47
CA SER A 93 9.24 0.29 3.77
C SER A 93 10.26 1.30 4.31
N THR A 94 11.19 0.88 5.18
CA THR A 94 12.26 1.76 5.69
C THR A 94 13.22 2.21 4.60
N ILE A 95 13.63 1.30 3.71
CA ILE A 95 14.51 1.62 2.57
C ILE A 95 13.80 2.55 1.59
N VAL A 96 12.51 2.33 1.32
CA VAL A 96 11.73 3.23 0.46
C VAL A 96 11.65 4.61 1.09
N LEU A 97 11.35 4.68 2.40
CA LEU A 97 11.22 5.94 3.10
C LEU A 97 12.51 6.78 3.06
N SER A 98 13.69 6.15 3.13
CA SER A 98 14.97 6.87 3.16
C SER A 98 15.21 7.76 1.94
N TYR A 99 14.90 7.29 0.73
CA TYR A 99 15.02 8.11 -0.48
C TYR A 99 13.74 8.91 -0.76
N TYR A 100 12.56 8.39 -0.40
CA TYR A 100 11.31 9.08 -0.65
C TYR A 100 11.23 10.40 0.14
N LEU A 101 11.79 10.44 1.35
CA LEU A 101 11.92 11.67 2.16
C LEU A 101 12.74 12.76 1.45
N VAL A 102 13.82 12.39 0.76
CA VAL A 102 14.66 13.34 0.00
C VAL A 102 13.87 13.94 -1.16
N ILE A 103 13.16 13.09 -1.92
CA ILE A 103 12.33 13.52 -3.06
C ILE A 103 11.23 14.48 -2.58
N THR A 104 10.54 14.15 -1.49
CA THR A 104 9.50 15.01 -0.92
C THR A 104 10.06 16.28 -0.30
N GLY A 105 11.30 16.27 0.21
CA GLY A 105 11.93 17.44 0.81
C GLY A 105 12.47 18.45 -0.21
N TRP A 106 12.63 18.04 -1.47
CA TRP A 106 13.02 18.92 -2.58
C TRP A 106 11.83 19.53 -3.32
N THR A 107 10.60 19.09 -3.01
CA THR A 107 9.35 19.60 -3.59
C THR A 107 8.68 20.56 -2.60
#